data_AF-M5DQG9-F1
#
_entry.id   AF-M5DQG9-F1
#
_cell.length_a   1.000
_cell.length_b   1.000
_cell.length_c   1.000
_cell.angle_alpha   90.00
_cell.angle_beta   90.00
_cell.angle_gamma   90.00
#
_symmetry.space_group_name_H-M   'P 1'
#
loop_
_entity.id
_entity.type
_entity.pdbx_description
1 polymer ?
#
loop_
_entity_poly.entity_id
_entity_poly.type
_entity_poly.pdbx_seq_one_letter_code
_entity_poly.pdbx_strand_id
1 'polypeptide(L)'
;MLLSGFSVAGDLTIQISSVSCIGVDEHARYKYRVGFIVQNTGKKELTIISKSNRISSLDSEVPELVFGHGEMKADGILIIPPRDELGLVILHPDDGAQIFDIYKSKKPLPEKVIVGYQGTGINNGRYGNWEGLIKSPPTKVTTTKLCNP
;
A
#
# COMPACT_ATOMS: atom_id res chain seq x y z
N MET A 1 31.81 -6.42 9.97
CA MET A 1 30.69 -7.12 9.30
C MET A 1 29.41 -6.71 10.01
N LEU A 2 28.66 -5.77 9.44
CA LEU A 2 27.32 -5.42 9.91
C LEU A 2 26.34 -6.29 9.10
N LEU A 3 25.80 -7.32 9.72
CA LEU A 3 24.67 -8.08 9.19
C LEU A 3 23.44 -7.17 9.31
N SER A 4 23.17 -6.37 8.28
CA SER A 4 21.88 -5.71 8.09
C SER A 4 20.84 -6.82 7.92
N GLY A 5 20.00 -6.99 8.93
CA GLY A 5 18.95 -7.99 8.97
C GLY A 5 18.02 -7.79 7.78
N PHE A 6 18.05 -8.76 6.86
CA PHE A 6 16.95 -8.99 5.94
C PHE A 6 15.73 -9.32 6.81
N SER A 7 14.80 -8.37 7.00
CA SER A 7 13.46 -8.73 7.45
C SER A 7 12.88 -9.59 6.33
N VAL A 8 12.68 -10.85 6.67
CA VAL A 8 12.10 -11.84 5.78
C VAL A 8 10.64 -11.44 5.61
N ALA A 9 10.10 -11.52 4.39
CA ALA A 9 8.73 -11.16 4.04
C ALA A 9 7.61 -11.90 4.84
N GLY A 10 7.93 -12.63 5.92
CA GLY A 10 7.01 -13.28 6.85
C GLY A 10 6.68 -12.49 8.12
N ASP A 11 7.25 -11.30 8.31
CA ASP A 11 6.97 -10.47 9.50
C ASP A 11 5.64 -9.70 9.39
N LEU A 12 5.13 -9.49 8.18
CA LEU A 12 3.83 -8.84 7.91
C LEU A 12 2.95 -9.71 7.00
N THR A 13 1.63 -9.60 7.16
CA THR A 13 0.64 -10.18 6.24
C THR A 13 -0.50 -9.20 5.95
N ILE A 14 -1.24 -9.43 4.85
CA ILE A 14 -2.50 -8.71 4.56
C ILE A 14 -3.66 -9.64 4.91
N GLN A 15 -4.43 -9.30 5.95
CA GLN A 15 -5.54 -10.15 6.44
C GLN A 15 -6.87 -9.87 5.72
N ILE A 16 -7.18 -8.59 5.51
CA ILE A 16 -8.44 -8.15 4.91
C ILE A 16 -8.08 -7.17 3.81
N SER A 17 -8.70 -7.32 2.64
CA SER A 17 -8.58 -6.39 1.52
C SER A 17 -9.95 -6.13 0.91
N SER A 18 -10.19 -4.89 0.53
CA SER A 18 -11.43 -4.43 -0.08
C SER A 18 -11.11 -3.49 -1.23
N VAL A 19 -11.76 -3.73 -2.37
CA VAL A 19 -11.63 -2.89 -3.56
C VAL A 19 -13.03 -2.62 -4.05
N SER A 20 -13.46 -1.36 -4.01
CA SER A 20 -14.81 -0.94 -4.37
C SER A 20 -14.77 0.21 -5.34
N CYS A 21 -15.41 0.06 -6.49
CA CYS A 21 -15.61 1.17 -7.41
C CYS A 21 -16.67 2.13 -6.84
N ILE A 22 -16.29 3.39 -6.67
CA ILE A 22 -17.11 4.44 -6.05
C ILE A 22 -17.62 5.48 -7.04
N GLY A 23 -17.32 5.32 -8.33
CA GLY A 23 -17.83 6.15 -9.42
C GLY A 23 -16.78 6.43 -10.49
N VAL A 24 -17.12 7.34 -11.39
CA VAL A 24 -16.25 7.88 -12.43
C VAL A 24 -16.01 9.36 -12.14
N ASP A 25 -14.77 9.83 -12.28
CA ASP A 25 -14.44 11.26 -12.09
C ASP A 25 -14.74 12.10 -13.33
N GLU A 26 -14.62 13.43 -13.21
CA GLU A 26 -14.86 14.39 -14.29
C GLU A 26 -13.98 14.18 -15.53
N HIS A 27 -12.89 13.42 -15.40
CA HIS A 27 -11.97 13.07 -16.49
C HIS A 27 -12.23 11.66 -17.04
N ALA A 28 -13.43 11.12 -16.81
CA ALA A 28 -13.83 9.77 -17.20
C ALA A 28 -12.93 8.65 -16.64
N ARG A 29 -12.31 8.85 -15.47
CA ARG A 29 -11.51 7.81 -14.80
C ARG A 29 -12.33 7.13 -13.71
N TYR A 30 -12.29 5.81 -13.69
CA TYR A 30 -12.87 5.01 -12.63
C TYR A 30 -12.14 5.26 -11.31
N LYS A 31 -12.89 5.57 -10.25
CA LYS A 31 -12.38 5.75 -8.89
C LYS A 31 -12.67 4.51 -8.07
N TYR A 32 -11.62 3.95 -7.48
CA TYR A 32 -11.70 2.80 -6.59
C TYR A 32 -11.26 3.20 -5.20
N ARG A 33 -12.12 2.90 -4.22
CA ARG A 33 -11.76 2.88 -2.82
C ARG A 33 -11.06 1.56 -2.54
N VAL A 34 -9.81 1.62 -2.10
CA VAL A 34 -9.01 0.46 -1.73
C VAL A 34 -8.66 0.56 -0.25
N GLY A 35 -8.93 -0.50 0.50
CA GLY A 35 -8.59 -0.55 1.92
C GLY A 35 -8.20 -1.95 2.34
N PHE A 36 -7.16 -2.07 3.16
CA PHE A 36 -6.66 -3.34 3.65
C PHE A 36 -5.99 -3.20 5.02
N ILE A 37 -5.81 -4.33 5.72
CA ILE A 37 -5.13 -4.37 7.02
C ILE A 37 -3.78 -5.07 6.85
N VAL A 38 -2.70 -4.36 7.21
CA VAL A 38 -1.37 -4.92 7.37
C VAL A 38 -1.22 -5.35 8.82
N GLN A 39 -0.99 -6.63 9.05
CA GLN A 39 -0.83 -7.21 10.39
C GLN A 39 0.62 -7.63 10.61
N ASN A 40 1.14 -7.33 11.80
CA ASN A 40 2.41 -7.88 12.27
C ASN A 40 2.23 -9.33 12.73
N THR A 41 2.77 -10.27 11.95
CA THR A 41 2.80 -11.71 12.28
C THR A 41 4.16 -12.16 12.81
N GLY A 42 5.09 -11.21 12.95
CA GLY A 42 6.42 -11.42 13.51
C GLY A 42 6.40 -11.45 15.05
N LYS A 43 7.59 -11.60 15.63
CA LYS A 43 7.78 -11.67 17.09
C LYS A 43 8.30 -10.36 17.70
N LYS A 44 8.46 -9.32 16.89
CA LYS A 44 9.07 -8.05 17.28
C LYS A 44 8.19 -6.90 16.83
N GLU A 45 8.35 -5.77 17.50
CA GLU A 45 7.76 -4.52 17.06
C GLU A 45 8.27 -4.12 15.67
N LEU A 46 7.37 -3.61 14.84
CA LEU A 46 7.67 -3.08 13.51
C LEU A 46 7.07 -1.69 13.35
N THR A 47 7.80 -0.79 12.70
CA THR A 47 7.24 0.48 12.25
C THR A 47 6.82 0.35 10.79
N ILE A 48 5.61 0.78 10.42
CA ILE A 48 5.15 0.85 9.04
C ILE A 48 4.71 2.26 8.66
N ILE A 49 4.60 2.53 7.37
CA ILE A 49 4.07 3.79 6.82
C ILE A 49 2.64 3.54 6.36
N SER A 50 1.63 4.10 7.05
CA SER A 50 0.22 3.83 6.73
C SER A 50 -0.35 4.75 5.66
N LYS A 51 0.30 5.88 5.36
CA LYS A 51 -0.12 6.82 4.30
C LYS A 51 0.69 6.60 3.02
N SER A 52 0.06 5.99 2.02
CA SER A 52 0.62 5.87 0.68
C SER A 52 0.58 7.20 -0.05
N ASN A 53 1.64 7.51 -0.80
CA ASN A 53 1.65 8.55 -1.82
C ASN A 53 1.87 7.97 -3.24
N ARG A 54 2.05 6.65 -3.31
CA ARG A 54 2.33 5.92 -4.54
C ARG A 54 1.48 4.66 -4.59
N ILE A 55 0.76 4.53 -5.70
CA ILE A 55 0.07 3.30 -6.08
C ILE A 55 0.63 2.90 -7.44
N SER A 56 1.22 1.71 -7.53
CA SER A 56 1.70 1.15 -8.79
C SER A 56 0.72 0.06 -9.25
N SER A 57 0.32 0.12 -10.52
CA SER A 57 -0.48 -0.93 -11.16
C SER A 57 0.45 -1.81 -12.01
N LEU A 58 0.43 -3.12 -11.80
CA LEU A 58 1.15 -4.07 -12.63
C LEU A 58 0.15 -4.88 -13.46
N ASP A 59 0.29 -4.81 -14.78
CA ASP A 59 -0.52 -5.59 -15.71
C ASP A 59 -0.04 -7.05 -15.67
N SER A 60 -0.91 -7.92 -15.19
CA SER A 60 -0.73 -9.37 -15.13
C SER A 60 -2.09 -10.06 -15.36
N GLU A 61 -2.14 -11.39 -15.30
CA GLU A 61 -3.41 -12.13 -15.41
C GLU A 61 -4.43 -11.70 -14.34
N VAL A 62 -3.96 -11.43 -13.12
CA VAL A 62 -4.74 -10.79 -12.04
C VAL A 62 -4.01 -9.51 -11.62
N PRO A 63 -4.43 -8.33 -12.10
CA PRO A 63 -3.69 -7.09 -11.90
C PRO A 63 -3.38 -6.81 -10.44
N GLU A 64 -2.20 -6.23 -10.21
CA GLU A 64 -1.73 -5.90 -8.87
C GLU A 64 -1.81 -4.40 -8.62
N LEU A 65 -2.36 -4.01 -7.48
CA LEU A 65 -2.35 -2.65 -6.97
C LEU A 65 -1.42 -2.59 -5.76
N VAL A 66 -0.21 -2.06 -5.94
CA VAL A 66 0.81 -2.00 -4.90
C VAL A 66 0.88 -0.61 -4.30
N PHE A 67 0.58 -0.52 -3.01
CA PHE A 67 0.57 0.70 -2.22
C PHE A 67 1.91 0.85 -1.49
N GLY A 68 2.47 2.04 -1.54
CA GLY A 68 3.68 2.34 -0.80
C GLY A 68 3.92 3.84 -0.69
N HIS A 69 5.08 4.16 -0.11
CA HIS A 69 5.56 5.52 -0.02
C HIS A 69 6.87 5.66 -0.80
N GLY A 70 6.94 6.63 -1.70
CA GLY A 70 8.13 6.96 -2.46
C GLY A 70 8.85 8.19 -1.91
N GLU A 71 10.14 8.28 -2.19
CA GLU A 71 10.92 9.50 -1.89
C GLU A 71 10.43 10.68 -2.74
N MET A 72 10.43 11.85 -2.14
CA MET A 72 10.12 13.11 -2.82
C MET A 72 11.40 13.91 -3.03
N LYS A 73 11.58 14.43 -4.25
CA LYS A 73 12.68 15.33 -4.59
C LYS A 73 12.14 16.58 -5.27
N ALA A 74 12.69 17.74 -4.93
CA ALA A 74 12.44 19.01 -5.60
C ALA A 74 13.79 19.60 -6.02
N ASP A 75 13.97 19.85 -7.33
CA ASP A 75 15.23 20.35 -7.90
C ASP A 75 16.49 19.58 -7.47
N GLY A 76 16.36 18.25 -7.36
CA GLY A 76 17.43 17.36 -6.91
C GLY A 76 17.63 17.29 -5.39
N ILE A 77 16.95 18.13 -4.61
CA ILE A 77 16.99 18.13 -3.15
C ILE A 77 16.02 17.09 -2.62
N LEU A 78 16.49 16.22 -1.73
CA LEU A 78 15.66 15.24 -1.03
C LEU A 78 14.75 15.94 -0.02
N ILE A 79 13.45 15.80 -0.18
CA ILE A 79 12.45 16.36 0.73
C ILE A 79 12.11 15.32 1.79
N ILE A 80 12.34 15.69 3.04
CA ILE A 80 12.13 14.82 4.21
C ILE A 80 10.78 15.19 4.84
N PRO A 81 9.73 14.36 4.70
CA PRO A 81 8.45 14.65 5.31
C PRO A 81 8.50 14.49 6.85
N PRO A 82 7.73 15.29 7.60
CA PRO A 82 7.40 15.02 8.99
C PRO A 82 6.85 13.60 9.24
N ARG A 83 7.06 13.06 10.44
CA ARG A 83 6.67 11.67 10.80
C ARG A 83 5.15 11.44 10.75
N ASP A 84 4.38 12.45 11.09
CA ASP A 84 2.91 12.47 11.09
C ASP A 84 2.33 12.52 9.67
N GLU A 85 3.03 13.15 8.72
CA GLU A 85 2.67 13.13 7.30
C GLU A 85 2.82 11.74 6.68
N LEU A 86 3.77 10.95 7.16
CA LEU A 86 3.96 9.55 6.76
C LEU A 86 2.90 8.61 7.37
N GLY A 87 2.25 9.02 8.47
CA GLY A 87 1.39 8.11 9.22
C GLY A 87 2.19 6.91 9.74
N LEU A 88 3.33 7.18 10.38
CA LEU A 88 4.13 6.10 10.98
C LEU A 88 3.33 5.43 12.09
N VAL A 89 3.14 4.11 11.97
CA VAL A 89 2.45 3.29 12.96
C VAL A 89 3.42 2.26 13.49
N ILE A 90 3.50 2.17 14.81
CA ILE A 90 4.22 1.11 15.52
C ILE A 90 3.24 -0.04 15.74
N LEU A 91 3.60 -1.23 15.27
CA LEU A 91 2.83 -2.47 15.41
C LEU A 91 3.57 -3.42 16.34
N HIS A 92 2.99 -3.73 17.50
CA HIS A 92 3.41 -4.87 18.31
C HIS A 92 3.04 -6.17 17.59
N PRO A 93 3.56 -7.34 18.03
CA PRO A 93 3.08 -8.62 17.54
C PRO A 93 1.55 -8.70 17.58
N ASP A 94 0.95 -9.22 16.50
CA ASP A 94 -0.47 -9.37 16.25
C ASP A 94 -1.27 -8.07 16.00
N ASP A 95 -0.68 -6.89 16.18
CA ASP A 95 -1.31 -5.61 15.84
C ASP A 95 -1.57 -5.50 14.34
N GLY A 96 -2.67 -4.83 13.98
CA GLY A 96 -3.03 -4.50 12.61
C GLY A 96 -3.16 -3.00 12.40
N ALA A 97 -2.64 -2.51 11.28
CA ALA A 97 -2.86 -1.15 10.81
C ALA A 97 -3.71 -1.16 9.53
N GLN A 98 -4.73 -0.31 9.51
CA GLN A 98 -5.51 -0.07 8.31
C GLN A 98 -4.75 0.86 7.37
N ILE A 99 -4.67 0.45 6.10
CA ILE A 99 -4.21 1.27 4.99
C ILE A 99 -5.39 1.50 4.04
N PHE A 100 -5.51 2.73 3.57
CA PHE A 100 -6.64 3.15 2.75
C PHE A 100 -6.21 4.22 1.75
N ASP A 101 -6.64 4.10 0.50
CA ASP A 101 -6.45 5.14 -0.51
C ASP A 101 -7.50 5.08 -1.63
N ILE A 102 -7.48 6.08 -2.49
CA ILE A 102 -8.26 6.13 -3.73
C ILE A 102 -7.35 5.87 -4.93
N TYR A 103 -7.56 4.73 -5.58
CA TYR A 103 -6.94 4.42 -6.87
C TYR A 103 -7.80 4.95 -8.03
N LYS A 104 -7.17 5.52 -9.06
CA LYS A 104 -7.85 5.99 -10.27
C LYS A 104 -7.30 5.28 -11.50
N SER A 105 -8.19 4.80 -12.36
CA SER A 105 -7.82 4.11 -13.60
C SER A 105 -8.62 4.63 -14.80
N LYS A 106 -7.97 4.66 -15.98
CA LYS A 106 -8.64 4.96 -17.26
C LYS A 106 -9.52 3.82 -17.77
N LYS A 107 -9.26 2.59 -17.31
CA LYS A 107 -10.02 1.38 -17.66
C LYS A 107 -10.64 0.78 -16.39
N PRO A 108 -11.82 0.13 -16.49
CA PRO A 108 -12.35 -0.56 -15.33
C PRO A 108 -11.39 -1.67 -14.90
N LEU A 109 -11.23 -1.85 -13.59
CA LEU A 109 -10.55 -3.02 -13.03
C LEU A 109 -11.33 -4.29 -13.35
N PRO A 110 -10.64 -5.42 -13.57
CA PRO A 110 -11.29 -6.73 -13.71
C PRO A 110 -11.96 -7.16 -12.40
N GLU A 111 -12.67 -8.30 -12.42
CA GLU A 111 -13.42 -8.81 -11.27
C GLU A 111 -12.53 -9.06 -10.04
N LYS A 112 -11.24 -9.36 -10.23
CA LYS A 112 -10.30 -9.63 -9.15
C LYS A 112 -9.00 -8.87 -9.35
N VAL A 113 -8.41 -8.43 -8.26
CA VAL A 113 -7.09 -7.80 -8.21
C VAL A 113 -6.31 -8.30 -7.01
N ILE A 114 -4.98 -8.23 -7.05
CA ILE A 114 -4.13 -8.47 -5.88
C ILE A 114 -3.78 -7.12 -5.27
N VAL A 115 -3.95 -6.97 -3.95
CA VAL A 115 -3.55 -5.77 -3.23
C VAL A 115 -2.19 -6.02 -2.59
N GLY A 116 -1.23 -5.13 -2.84
CA GLY A 116 0.12 -5.21 -2.29
C GLY A 116 0.45 -4.03 -1.38
N TYR A 117 1.29 -4.27 -0.38
CA TYR A 117 1.92 -3.23 0.42
C TYR A 117 3.44 -3.33 0.29
N GLN A 118 4.05 -2.22 -0.10
CA GLN A 118 5.49 -2.10 -0.26
C GLN A 118 6.05 -1.11 0.75
N GLY A 119 6.80 -1.64 1.72
CA GLY A 119 7.70 -0.86 2.54
C GLY A 119 9.01 -0.63 1.78
N THR A 120 9.45 0.62 1.67
CA THR A 120 10.78 0.94 1.15
C THR A 120 11.57 1.70 2.20
N GLY A 121 12.88 1.50 2.24
CA GLY A 121 13.80 2.25 3.10
C GLY A 121 13.91 3.71 2.68
N ILE A 122 12.83 4.48 2.82
CA ILE A 122 12.78 5.87 2.38
C ILE A 122 13.81 6.72 3.12
N ASN A 123 14.41 7.67 2.42
CA ASN A 123 15.37 8.63 2.97
C ASN A 123 16.55 7.92 3.66
N ASN A 124 17.08 6.88 3.01
CA ASN A 124 18.15 6.01 3.52
C ASN A 124 17.81 5.32 4.86
N GLY A 125 16.56 4.86 5.01
CA GLY A 125 16.11 4.15 6.21
C GLY A 125 15.93 5.01 7.46
N ARG A 126 15.88 6.35 7.31
CA ARG A 126 15.81 7.33 8.42
C ARG A 126 14.69 7.05 9.43
N TYR A 127 13.58 6.46 8.99
CA TYR A 127 12.42 6.22 9.86
C TYR A 127 12.40 4.83 10.49
N GLY A 128 13.35 3.95 10.14
CA GLY A 128 13.41 2.58 10.65
C GLY A 128 12.15 1.77 10.34
N ASN A 129 11.42 2.11 9.28
CA ASN A 129 10.24 1.37 8.88
C ASN A 129 10.61 0.02 8.28
N TRP A 130 9.67 -0.90 8.34
CA TRP A 130 9.76 -2.20 7.69
C TRP A 130 9.94 -2.02 6.18
N GLU A 131 10.77 -2.89 5.60
CA GLU A 131 11.11 -2.91 4.18
C GLU A 131 10.77 -4.27 3.59
N GLY A 132 10.08 -4.27 2.45
CA GLY A 132 9.67 -5.49 1.77
C GLY A 132 8.38 -5.30 0.97
N LEU A 133 7.87 -6.41 0.43
CA LEU A 133 6.61 -6.46 -0.31
C LEU A 133 5.78 -7.63 0.20
N ILE A 134 4.55 -7.34 0.61
CA ILE A 134 3.53 -8.33 0.93
C ILE A 134 2.35 -8.17 -0.01
N LYS A 135 1.65 -9.27 -0.30
CA LYS A 135 0.52 -9.31 -1.22
C LYS A 135 -0.65 -10.05 -0.57
N SER A 136 -1.86 -9.60 -0.85
CA SER A 136 -3.08 -10.31 -0.49
C SER A 136 -3.31 -11.50 -1.44
N PRO A 137 -4.17 -12.46 -1.05
CA PRO A 137 -4.89 -13.27 -2.03
C PRO A 137 -5.72 -12.40 -3.00
N PRO A 138 -6.16 -12.93 -4.16
CA PRO A 138 -7.02 -12.20 -5.07
C PRO A 138 -8.29 -11.66 -4.40
N THR A 139 -8.46 -10.34 -4.45
CA THR A 139 -9.56 -9.58 -3.87
C THR A 139 -10.62 -9.32 -4.91
N LYS A 140 -11.88 -9.65 -4.61
CA LYS A 140 -13.01 -9.31 -5.48
C LYS A 140 -13.22 -7.80 -5.54
N VAL A 141 -13.31 -7.26 -6.74
CA VAL A 141 -13.68 -5.88 -7.01
C VAL A 141 -15.20 -5.75 -6.94
N THR A 142 -15.67 -4.92 -6.02
CA THR A 142 -17.10 -4.61 -5.88
C THR A 142 -17.43 -3.41 -6.75
N THR A 143 -18.33 -3.58 -7.72
CA THR A 143 -18.81 -2.49 -8.57
C THR A 143 -20.17 -1.99 -8.09
N THR A 144 -20.34 -0.67 -8.05
CA THR A 144 -21.63 -0.03 -7.77
C THR A 144 -22.26 0.45 -9.07
N LYS A 145 -23.56 0.77 -9.06
CA LYS A 145 -24.26 1.33 -10.24
C LYS A 145 -23.57 2.57 -10.82
N LEU A 146 -22.86 3.33 -9.98
CA LEU A 146 -22.10 4.54 -10.36
C LEU A 146 -20.87 4.24 -11.24
N CYS A 147 -20.52 2.96 -11.40
CA CYS A 147 -19.35 2.52 -12.18
C CYS A 147 -19.71 1.89 -13.52
N ASN A 148 -20.99 1.87 -13.88
CA ASN A 148 -21.48 1.53 -15.21
C ASN A 148 -22.14 2.79 -15.79
N PRO A 149 -21.36 3.72 -16.37
CA PRO A 149 -21.91 4.90 -17.03
C PRO A 149 -22.80 4.54 -18.23
#